data_AF-F0GAY7-F1
#
_entry.id   AF-F0GAY7-F1
#
_cell.length_a   1.000
_cell.length_b   1.000
_cell.length_c   1.000
_cell.angle_alpha   90.00
_cell.angle_beta   90.00
_cell.angle_gamma   90.00
#
_symmetry.space_group_name_H-M   'P 1'
#
loop_
_entity.id
_entity.type
_entity.pdbx_description
1 polymer ?
#
loop_
_entity_poly.entity_id
_entity_poly.type
_entity_poly.pdbx_seq_one_letter_code
_entity_poly.pdbx_strand_id
1 'polypeptide(L)'
;MTARDTPLAADPLAGHRIADAPFYQSAGAEADWFETACRQHLPVLLKGPTGCGKTRFVEYMAWRMGLPLIQVACNDDTSAADLTGRHLLDANGTYWADGPLTLAARHGAICYLDEIVEARPDATVVI
;
A
#
# COMPACT_ATOMS: atom_id res chain seq x y z
N MET A 1 12.46 -36.35 -18.75
CA MET A 1 11.61 -35.15 -18.93
C MET A 1 11.57 -34.43 -17.59
N THR A 2 12.66 -33.72 -17.27
CA THR A 2 12.83 -33.00 -16.01
C THR A 2 12.04 -31.70 -16.07
N ALA A 3 11.16 -31.51 -15.10
CA ALA A 3 10.44 -30.27 -14.89
C ALA A 3 11.47 -29.12 -14.83
N ARG A 4 11.26 -28.10 -15.67
CA ARG A 4 11.99 -26.85 -15.56
C ARG A 4 11.53 -26.22 -14.26
N ASP A 5 12.41 -26.18 -13.25
CA ASP A 5 12.30 -25.26 -12.14
C ASP A 5 12.34 -23.84 -12.72
N THR A 6 11.16 -23.30 -13.01
CA THR A 6 10.99 -21.87 -13.21
C THR A 6 11.43 -21.21 -11.90
N PRO A 7 12.44 -20.33 -11.89
CA PRO A 7 12.77 -19.60 -10.68
C PRO A 7 11.51 -18.87 -10.22
N LEU A 8 11.13 -19.06 -8.96
CA LEU A 8 10.06 -18.29 -8.32
C LEU A 8 10.37 -16.83 -8.63
N ALA A 9 9.52 -16.16 -9.42
CA ALA A 9 9.71 -14.75 -9.73
C ALA A 9 9.91 -14.01 -8.41
N ALA A 10 10.99 -13.23 -8.29
CA ALA A 10 11.30 -12.50 -7.07
C ALA A 10 10.05 -11.73 -6.63
N ASP A 11 9.62 -11.91 -5.36
CA ASP A 11 8.44 -11.23 -4.82
C ASP A 11 8.62 -9.71 -5.02
N PRO A 12 7.86 -9.06 -5.93
CA PRO A 12 8.05 -7.65 -6.24
C PRO A 12 7.74 -6.75 -5.03
N LEU A 13 7.08 -7.30 -4.01
CA LEU A 13 6.72 -6.61 -2.78
C LEU A 13 7.62 -6.95 -1.58
N ALA A 14 8.71 -7.70 -1.77
CA ALA A 14 9.59 -8.09 -0.67
C ALA A 14 10.08 -6.89 0.15
N GLY A 15 10.43 -5.78 -0.51
CA GLY A 15 10.87 -4.54 0.15
C GLY A 15 9.77 -3.77 0.88
N HIS A 16 8.50 -4.15 0.70
CA HIS A 16 7.35 -3.53 1.34
C HIS A 16 6.86 -4.31 2.57
N ARG A 17 7.52 -5.41 2.93
CA ARG A 17 7.17 -6.20 4.12
C ARG A 17 7.87 -5.64 5.34
N ILE A 18 7.12 -5.50 6.42
CA ILE A 18 7.65 -5.11 7.74
C ILE A 18 8.12 -6.39 8.42
N ALA A 19 9.41 -6.48 8.73
CA ALA A 19 10.00 -7.68 9.33
C ALA A 19 9.78 -7.74 10.85
N ASP A 20 10.06 -6.62 11.53
CA ASP A 20 10.01 -6.54 12.99
C ASP A 20 8.68 -5.96 13.46
N ALA A 21 8.18 -6.47 14.58
CA ALA A 21 6.94 -6.01 15.18
C ALA A 21 7.05 -4.53 15.57
N PRO A 22 6.32 -3.60 14.91
CA PRO A 22 6.32 -2.21 15.31
C PRO A 22 5.54 -2.09 16.63
N PHE A 23 6.06 -1.31 17.58
CA PHE A 23 5.33 -1.03 18.81
C PHE A 23 4.01 -0.32 18.50
N TYR A 24 2.90 -0.92 18.94
CA TYR A 24 1.56 -0.35 18.91
C TYR A 24 0.79 -0.84 20.14
N GLN A 25 0.10 0.08 20.82
CA GLN A 25 -0.76 -0.23 21.95
C GLN A 25 -2.21 -0.06 21.50
N SER A 26 -2.97 -1.15 21.50
CA SER A 26 -4.40 -1.08 21.18
C SER A 26 -5.17 -0.23 22.19
N ALA A 27 -6.07 0.60 21.67
CA ALA A 27 -6.96 1.47 22.44
C ALA A 27 -8.35 0.85 22.63
N GLY A 28 -8.70 -0.17 21.82
CA GLY A 28 -9.97 -0.86 21.83
C GLY A 28 -9.96 -2.04 20.86
N ALA A 29 -11.04 -2.17 20.07
CA ALA A 29 -11.25 -3.26 19.12
C ALA A 29 -10.77 -2.94 17.68
N GLU A 30 -10.03 -1.86 17.48
CA GLU A 30 -9.65 -1.37 16.14
C GLU A 30 -8.86 -2.39 15.33
N ALA A 31 -7.99 -3.17 15.98
CA ALA A 31 -7.20 -4.19 15.30
C ALA A 31 -8.08 -5.32 14.73
N ASP A 32 -9.08 -5.76 15.48
CA ASP A 32 -9.99 -6.83 15.06
C ASP A 32 -10.94 -6.36 13.95
N TRP A 33 -11.41 -5.10 14.03
CA TRP A 33 -12.21 -4.49 12.98
C TRP A 33 -11.41 -4.31 11.69
N PHE A 34 -10.15 -3.88 11.79
CA PHE A 34 -9.28 -3.72 10.62
C PHE A 34 -9.00 -5.08 9.96
N GLU A 35 -8.67 -6.11 10.75
CA GLU A 35 -8.46 -7.47 10.23
C GLU A 35 -9.71 -7.99 9.52
N THR A 36 -10.89 -7.79 10.11
CA THR A 36 -12.17 -8.19 9.51
C THR A 36 -12.44 -7.45 8.20
N ALA A 37 -12.26 -6.12 8.18
CA ALA A 37 -12.44 -5.31 6.98
C ALA A 37 -11.50 -5.76 5.86
N CYS A 38 -10.23 -6.01 6.16
CA CYS A 38 -9.25 -6.48 5.20
C CYS A 38 -9.62 -7.87 4.63
N ARG A 39 -10.05 -8.82 5.46
CA ARG A 39 -10.53 -10.14 5.01
C ARG A 39 -11.77 -10.06 4.11
N GLN A 40 -12.59 -9.03 4.29
CA GLN A 40 -13.78 -8.76 3.47
C GLN A 40 -13.49 -7.82 2.30
N HIS A 41 -12.23 -7.42 2.08
CA HIS A 41 -11.82 -6.45 1.06
C HIS A 41 -12.59 -5.12 1.14
N LEU A 42 -12.92 -4.69 2.36
CA LEU A 42 -13.59 -3.42 2.62
C LEU A 42 -12.54 -2.30 2.76
N PRO A 43 -12.70 -1.17 2.04
CA PRO A 43 -11.87 0.02 2.26
C PRO A 43 -12.02 0.55 3.70
N VAL A 44 -10.92 1.01 4.28
CA VAL A 44 -10.88 1.54 5.65
C VAL A 44 -10.44 3.00 5.63
N LEU A 45 -11.24 3.87 6.24
CA LEU A 45 -10.88 5.26 6.51
C LEU A 45 -10.48 5.42 7.98
N LEU A 46 -9.23 5.80 8.23
CA LEU A 46 -8.73 6.08 9.59
C LEU A 46 -8.78 7.58 9.87
N LYS A 47 -9.60 7.97 10.86
CA LYS A 47 -9.75 9.37 11.29
C LYS A 47 -9.22 9.56 12.70
N GLY A 48 -8.50 10.66 12.91
CA GLY A 48 -7.98 11.07 14.21
C GLY A 48 -7.00 12.23 14.09
N PRO A 49 -6.68 12.94 15.18
CA PRO A 49 -5.74 14.06 15.14
C PRO A 49 -4.33 13.60 14.75
N THR A 50 -3.47 14.55 14.38
CA THR A 50 -2.05 14.27 14.13
C THR A 50 -1.40 13.70 15.40
N GLY A 51 -0.49 12.74 15.23
CA GLY A 51 0.25 12.13 16.35
C GLY A 51 -0.51 11.10 17.19
N CYS A 52 -1.75 10.71 16.85
CA CYS A 52 -2.49 9.67 17.58
C CYS A 52 -2.16 8.22 17.16
N GLY A 53 -1.13 8.02 16.33
CA GLY A 53 -0.64 6.68 15.97
C GLY A 53 -1.31 5.99 14.77
N LYS A 54 -1.99 6.71 13.87
CA LYS A 54 -2.64 6.12 12.68
C LYS A 54 -1.68 5.36 11.76
N THR A 55 -0.59 6.01 11.34
CA THR A 55 0.45 5.39 10.51
C THR A 55 1.04 4.16 11.21
N ARG A 56 1.35 4.29 12.50
CA ARG A 56 1.87 3.19 13.32
C ARG A 56 0.91 2.01 13.47
N PHE A 57 -0.39 2.28 13.55
CA PHE A 57 -1.42 1.27 13.57
C PHE A 57 -1.45 0.46 12.25
N VAL A 58 -1.39 1.14 11.10
CA VAL A 58 -1.38 0.46 9.80
C VAL A 58 -0.11 -0.36 9.61
N GLU A 59 1.06 0.16 10.00
CA GLU A 59 2.31 -0.61 10.06
C GLU A 59 2.17 -1.89 10.90
N TYR A 60 1.60 -1.76 12.11
CA TYR A 60 1.35 -2.88 13.00
C TYR A 60 0.41 -3.92 12.40
N MET A 61 -0.69 -3.48 11.77
CA MET A 61 -1.62 -4.40 11.11
C MET A 61 -1.00 -5.10 9.90
N ALA A 62 -0.22 -4.38 9.08
CA ALA A 62 0.49 -4.97 7.94
C ALA A 62 1.48 -6.05 8.40
N TRP A 63 2.28 -5.77 9.43
CA TRP A 63 3.15 -6.76 10.06
C TRP A 63 2.37 -7.95 10.62
N ARG A 64 1.35 -7.70 11.45
CA ARG A 64 0.53 -8.73 12.12
C ARG A 64 -0.15 -9.66 11.11
N MET A 65 -0.58 -9.12 9.97
CA MET A 65 -1.25 -9.88 8.91
C MET A 65 -0.28 -10.46 7.87
N GLY A 66 1.03 -10.16 7.97
CA GLY A 66 2.02 -10.59 6.99
C GLY A 66 1.81 -10.02 5.58
N LEU A 67 1.14 -8.87 5.49
CA LEU A 67 0.83 -8.19 4.23
C LEU A 67 1.87 -7.11 3.93
N PRO A 68 2.30 -6.95 2.66
CA PRO A 68 3.14 -5.82 2.29
C PRO A 68 2.39 -4.49 2.45
N LEU A 69 3.09 -3.45 2.88
CA LEU A 69 2.57 -2.10 3.04
C LEU A 69 3.23 -1.16 2.04
N ILE A 70 2.41 -0.62 1.13
CA ILE A 70 2.80 0.46 0.23
C ILE A 70 2.16 1.74 0.79
N GLN A 71 2.99 2.58 1.40
CA GLN A 71 2.57 3.87 1.91
C GLN A 71 2.83 4.96 0.87
N VAL A 72 1.83 5.81 0.65
CA VAL A 72 1.90 7.01 -0.18
C VAL A 72 1.58 8.21 0.71
N ALA A 73 2.50 9.16 0.80
CA ALA A 73 2.25 10.44 1.45
C ALA A 73 1.59 11.38 0.43
N CYS A 74 0.28 11.60 0.57
CA CYS A 74 -0.47 12.46 -0.32
C CYS A 74 -0.19 13.94 -0.04
N ASN A 75 -0.26 14.74 -1.09
CA ASN A 75 -0.10 16.19 -1.07
C ASN A 75 -0.72 16.82 -2.33
N ASP A 76 -0.73 18.15 -2.39
CA ASP A 76 -1.33 18.94 -3.48
C ASP A 76 -0.67 18.76 -4.85
N ASP A 77 0.43 18.02 -4.95
CA ASP A 77 1.08 17.64 -6.20
C ASP A 77 0.84 16.16 -6.58
N THR A 78 0.26 15.36 -5.68
CA THR A 78 -0.04 13.95 -5.91
C THR A 78 -1.16 13.84 -6.94
N SER A 79 -0.84 13.37 -8.14
CA SER A 79 -1.81 13.21 -9.24
C SER A 79 -2.32 11.78 -9.38
N ALA A 80 -3.38 11.58 -10.16
CA ALA A 80 -3.87 10.24 -10.52
C ALA A 80 -2.80 9.38 -11.20
N ALA A 81 -1.94 9.99 -12.03
CA ALA A 81 -0.85 9.30 -12.72
C ALA A 81 0.26 8.85 -11.76
N ASP A 82 0.49 9.60 -10.68
CA ASP A 82 1.47 9.17 -9.67
C ASP A 82 1.00 7.94 -8.90
N LEU A 83 -0.31 7.79 -8.67
CA LEU A 83 -0.88 6.60 -8.03
C LEU A 83 -0.96 5.39 -8.97
N THR A 84 -1.42 5.61 -10.20
CA THR A 84 -1.71 4.53 -11.16
C THR A 84 -0.48 4.09 -11.97
N GLY A 85 0.40 5.02 -12.32
CA GLY A 85 1.57 4.76 -13.16
C GLY A 85 1.63 5.63 -14.40
N ARG A 86 2.74 5.52 -15.11
CA ARG A 86 3.04 6.35 -16.29
C ARG A 86 3.97 5.63 -17.26
N HIS A 87 3.93 6.06 -18.51
CA HIS A 87 4.92 5.68 -19.50
C HIS A 87 6.23 6.44 -19.26
N LEU A 88 7.34 5.69 -19.20
CA LEU A 88 8.69 6.21 -19.08
C LEU A 88 9.51 5.85 -20.33
N LEU A 89 10.57 6.61 -20.56
CA LEU A 89 11.50 6.44 -21.67
C LEU A 89 12.86 6.00 -21.14
N ASP A 90 13.42 4.94 -21.72
CA ASP A 90 14.80 4.54 -21.51
C ASP A 90 15.53 4.34 -22.85
N ALA A 91 16.77 3.81 -22.79
CA ALA A 91 17.58 3.57 -23.99
C ALA A 91 16.97 2.52 -24.95
N ASN A 92 16.03 1.68 -24.49
CA ASN A 92 15.36 0.63 -25.26
C ASN A 92 13.97 1.05 -25.75
N GLY A 93 13.47 2.22 -25.34
CA GLY A 93 12.22 2.80 -25.82
C GLY A 93 11.26 3.18 -24.69
N THR A 94 9.97 3.15 -25.01
CA THR A 94 8.91 3.47 -24.05
C THR A 94 8.45 2.22 -23.31
N TYR A 95 8.40 2.27 -21.98
CA TYR A 95 7.83 1.20 -21.16
C TYR A 95 6.84 1.77 -20.15
N TRP A 96 5.99 0.90 -19.60
CA TRP A 96 5.04 1.26 -18.55
C TRP A 96 5.66 1.01 -17.17
N ALA A 97 5.54 2.00 -16.28
CA ALA A 97 5.92 1.87 -14.88
C ALA A 97 4.65 1.97 -14.01
N ASP A 98 4.33 0.89 -13.30
CA ASP A 98 3.21 0.86 -12.33
C ASP A 98 3.46 1.87 -11.20
N GLY A 99 2.42 2.62 -10.83
CA GLY A 99 2.40 3.42 -9.62
C GLY A 99 2.13 2.56 -8.37
N PRO A 100 2.26 3.14 -7.17
CA PRO A 100 2.10 2.43 -5.90
C PRO A 100 0.71 1.79 -5.73
N LEU A 101 -0.35 2.46 -6.17
CA LEU A 101 -1.71 1.91 -6.09
C LEU A 101 -1.87 0.70 -7.02
N THR A 102 -1.38 0.80 -8.26
CA THR A 102 -1.41 -0.30 -9.22
C THR A 102 -0.58 -1.49 -8.76
N LEU A 103 0.61 -1.24 -8.21
CA LEU A 103 1.46 -2.28 -7.66
C LEU A 103 0.78 -3.01 -6.49
N ALA A 104 0.16 -2.27 -5.57
CA ALA A 104 -0.60 -2.84 -4.46
C ALA A 104 -1.77 -3.71 -4.95
N ALA A 105 -2.56 -3.19 -5.89
CA ALA A 105 -3.71 -3.89 -6.46
C ALA A 105 -3.31 -5.16 -7.23
N ARG A 106 -2.21 -5.11 -8.00
CA ARG A 106 -1.74 -6.25 -8.81
C ARG A 106 -1.20 -7.39 -7.96
N HIS A 107 -0.57 -7.09 -6.83
CA HIS A 107 0.19 -8.06 -6.04
C HIS A 107 -0.39 -8.36 -4.64
N GLY A 108 -1.52 -7.74 -4.27
CA GLY A 108 -2.20 -8.01 -3.01
C GLY A 108 -1.52 -7.38 -1.80
N ALA A 109 -1.19 -6.08 -1.89
CA ALA A 109 -0.65 -5.30 -0.78
C ALA A 109 -1.72 -4.44 -0.11
N ILE A 110 -1.43 -3.96 1.10
CA ILE A 110 -2.12 -2.81 1.68
C ILE A 110 -1.56 -1.55 1.00
N CYS A 111 -2.43 -0.77 0.36
CA CYS A 111 -2.12 0.59 -0.09
C CYS A 111 -2.61 1.58 0.97
N TYR A 112 -1.68 2.25 1.66
CA TYR A 112 -2.00 3.26 2.67
C TYR A 112 -1.75 4.66 2.13
N LEU A 113 -2.83 5.40 1.90
CA LEU A 113 -2.80 6.78 1.43
C LEU A 113 -2.84 7.72 2.64
N ASP A 114 -1.66 8.11 3.12
CA ASP A 114 -1.53 9.01 4.27
C ASP A 114 -1.86 10.44 3.84
N GLU A 115 -2.58 11.17 4.68
CA GLU A 115 -3.02 12.54 4.39
C GLU A 115 -3.78 12.70 3.06
N ILE A 116 -4.62 11.72 2.70
CA ILE A 116 -5.42 11.72 1.45
C ILE A 116 -6.25 13.00 1.23
N VAL A 117 -6.60 13.71 2.29
CA VAL A 117 -7.33 14.99 2.22
C VAL A 117 -6.51 16.12 1.61
N GLU A 118 -5.18 16.02 1.66
CA GLU A 118 -4.23 16.95 1.03
C GLU A 118 -3.96 16.54 -0.43
N ALA A 119 -4.48 15.41 -0.92
CA ALA A 119 -4.28 15.01 -2.31
C ALA A 119 -5.03 15.93 -3.27
N ARG A 120 -4.52 16.06 -4.50
CA ARG A 120 -5.29 16.72 -5.55
C ARG A 120 -6.63 16.00 -5.78
N PRO A 121 -7.71 16.74 -6.10
CA PRO A 121 -9.00 16.14 -6.38
C PRO A 121 -8.98 15.09 -7.50
N ASP A 122 -8.14 15.23 -8.53
CA ASP A 122 -8.03 14.25 -9.61
C ASP A 122 -7.46 12.90 -9.15
N ALA A 123 -6.55 12.91 -8.16
CA ALA A 123 -6.00 11.68 -7.58
C ALA A 123 -7.07 10.87 -6.83
N THR A 124 -8.13 11.51 -6.33
CA THR A 124 -9.20 10.80 -5.63
C THR A 124 -10.11 9.99 -6.55
N VAL A 125 -10.13 10.30 -7.85
CA VAL A 125 -11.01 9.63 -8.84
C VAL A 125 -10.58 8.19 -9.14
N VAL A 126 -9.32 7.84 -8.89
CA VAL A 126 -8.77 6.52 -9.19
C VAL A 126 -8.83 5.54 -7.99
N ILE A 127 -9.47 5.95 -6.90
CA ILE A 127 -9.55 5.20 -5.62
C ILE A 127 -10.96 4.66 -5.42
#